data_AF-W7DL45-F1
#
_entry.id   AF-W7DL45-F1
#
_cell.length_a   1.000
_cell.length_b   1.000
_cell.length_c   1.000
_cell.angle_alpha   90.00
_cell.angle_beta   90.00
_cell.angle_gamma   90.00
#
_symmetry.space_group_name_H-M   'P 1'
#
loop_
_entity.id
_entity.type
_entity.pdbx_description
1 polymer ?
#
loop_
_entity_poly.entity_id
_entity_poly.type
_entity_poly.pdbx_seq_one_letter_code
_entity_poly.pdbx_strand_id
1 'polypeptide(L)'
;MDDATVFLTTLFIGILPMSLYNGVSAILRALGNSITPLVFLIFSSLMNIVLDFVFVVWMNYGVQGAAWATVLSQVIAAILCLYYAYKHVPYMRIERQRFKIHKPLLKEMIRIGLPSGLQGAFISIGNMAIQSLINGFGATVVAAYTAASRIDSLTYQPGIAFGAASSTFAAQNVGAGKLDRV
;
A
#
# COMPACT_ATOMS: atom_id res chain seq x y z
N MET A 1 -3.29 5.92 -26.17
CA MET A 1 -2.72 6.83 -25.16
C MET A 1 -3.80 7.32 -24.19
N ASP A 2 -5.06 7.43 -24.63
CA ASP A 2 -6.17 7.86 -23.76
C ASP A 2 -6.44 6.91 -22.59
N ASP A 3 -6.47 5.59 -22.82
CA ASP A 3 -6.72 4.61 -21.75
C ASP A 3 -5.69 4.64 -20.62
N ALA A 4 -4.40 4.79 -20.96
CA ALA A 4 -3.33 4.90 -19.98
C ALA A 4 -3.48 6.16 -19.14
N THR A 5 -3.81 7.29 -19.77
CA THR A 5 -4.04 8.57 -19.07
C THR A 5 -5.26 8.50 -18.16
N VAL A 6 -6.38 7.93 -18.63
CA VAL A 6 -7.60 7.76 -17.83
C VAL A 6 -7.35 6.83 -16.64
N PHE A 7 -6.64 5.73 -16.86
CA PHE A 7 -6.26 4.80 -15.79
C PHE A 7 -5.41 5.50 -14.72
N LEU A 8 -4.36 6.21 -15.15
CA LEU A 8 -3.38 6.83 -14.25
C LEU A 8 -3.99 8.00 -13.47
N THR A 9 -4.78 8.86 -14.13
CA THR A 9 -5.53 9.95 -13.48
C THR A 9 -6.55 9.45 -12.46
N THR A 10 -7.24 8.35 -12.77
CA THR A 10 -8.17 7.73 -11.81
C THR A 10 -7.41 7.14 -10.61
N LEU A 11 -6.28 6.48 -10.82
CA LEU A 11 -5.46 5.94 -9.73
C LEU A 11 -4.89 7.04 -8.81
N PHE A 12 -4.61 8.24 -9.32
CA PHE A 12 -4.19 9.35 -8.48
C PHE A 12 -5.21 9.71 -7.40
N ILE A 13 -6.51 9.54 -7.67
CA ILE A 13 -7.58 9.73 -6.69
C ILE A 13 -7.46 8.68 -5.57
N GLY A 14 -7.01 7.47 -5.90
CA GLY A 14 -6.79 6.37 -4.96
C GLY A 14 -5.62 6.55 -4.00
N ILE A 15 -4.72 7.50 -4.23
CA ILE A 15 -3.52 7.69 -3.37
C ILE A 15 -3.89 8.01 -1.92
N LEU A 16 -4.89 8.87 -1.70
CA LEU A 16 -5.32 9.23 -0.35
C LEU A 16 -5.87 8.01 0.41
N PRO A 17 -6.87 7.27 -0.11
CA PRO A 17 -7.32 6.00 0.47
C PRO A 17 -6.19 5.01 0.72
N MET A 18 -5.30 4.83 -0.26
CA MET A 18 -4.18 3.89 -0.15
C MET A 18 -3.25 4.27 0.99
N SER A 19 -2.92 5.56 1.11
CA SER A 19 -2.04 6.09 2.15
C SER A 19 -2.69 5.95 3.53
N LEU A 20 -3.99 6.24 3.65
CA LEU A 20 -4.76 6.03 4.87
C LEU A 20 -4.74 4.56 5.29
N TYR A 21 -5.11 3.65 4.40
CA TYR A 21 -5.11 2.21 4.68
C TYR A 21 -3.72 1.72 5.13
N ASN A 22 -2.65 2.12 4.43
CA ASN A 22 -1.29 1.73 4.78
C ASN A 22 -0.85 2.30 6.14
N GLY A 23 -1.21 3.56 6.44
CA GLY A 23 -0.93 4.19 7.72
C GLY A 23 -1.62 3.48 8.89
N VAL A 24 -2.93 3.24 8.79
CA VAL A 24 -3.69 2.50 9.82
C VAL A 24 -3.16 1.08 9.97
N SER A 25 -2.88 0.40 8.87
CA SER A 25 -2.31 -0.95 8.88
C SER A 25 -0.94 -1.00 9.54
N ALA A 26 -0.09 0.02 9.32
CA ALA A 26 1.21 0.13 9.99
C ALA A 26 1.06 0.32 11.50
N ILE A 27 0.10 1.14 11.94
CA ILE A 27 -0.21 1.33 13.38
C ILE A 27 -0.68 0.01 14.01
N LEU A 28 -1.62 -0.69 13.37
CA LEU A 28 -2.13 -1.97 13.86
C LEU A 28 -1.01 -3.02 13.97
N ARG A 29 -0.13 -3.12 12.96
CA ARG A 29 1.04 -4.00 12.99
C ARG A 29 2.04 -3.61 14.09
N ALA A 30 2.29 -2.32 14.29
CA ALA A 30 3.16 -1.83 15.36
C ALA A 30 2.63 -2.18 16.77
N LEU A 31 1.32 -2.35 16.92
CA LEU A 31 0.66 -2.82 18.14
C LEU A 31 0.57 -4.36 18.23
N GLY A 32 1.14 -5.10 17.28
CA GLY A 32 1.10 -6.56 17.23
C GLY A 32 -0.16 -7.16 16.59
N ASN A 33 -1.09 -6.33 16.08
CA ASN A 33 -2.27 -6.79 15.36
C ASN A 33 -2.04 -6.82 13.84
N SER A 34 -1.49 -7.91 13.34
CA SER A 34 -1.30 -8.14 11.89
C SER A 34 -2.49 -8.81 11.20
N ILE A 35 -3.38 -9.45 11.97
CA ILE A 35 -4.51 -10.23 11.42
C ILE A 35 -5.61 -9.30 10.90
N THR A 36 -5.95 -8.24 11.64
CA THR A 36 -7.03 -7.34 11.22
C THR A 36 -6.73 -6.66 9.87
N PRO A 37 -5.56 -6.05 9.63
CA PRO A 37 -5.23 -5.51 8.31
C PRO A 37 -5.29 -6.57 7.20
N LEU A 38 -4.83 -7.78 7.48
CA LEU A 38 -4.86 -8.89 6.51
C LEU A 38 -6.29 -9.25 6.09
N VAL A 39 -7.21 -9.37 7.06
CA VAL A 39 -8.62 -9.67 6.76
C VAL A 39 -9.25 -8.57 5.90
N PHE A 40 -8.98 -7.30 6.20
CA PHE A 40 -9.47 -6.19 5.37
C PHE A 40 -8.83 -6.17 3.98
N LEU A 41 -7.57 -6.55 3.86
CA LEU A 41 -6.92 -6.68 2.56
C LEU A 41 -7.58 -7.77 1.72
N ILE A 42 -7.84 -8.94 2.30
CA ILE A 42 -8.52 -10.06 1.63
C ILE A 42 -9.91 -9.62 1.19
N PHE A 43 -10.68 -8.99 2.08
CA PHE A 43 -12.00 -8.47 1.76
C PHE A 43 -11.95 -7.46 0.60
N SER A 44 -11.00 -6.51 0.65
CA SER A 44 -10.78 -5.52 -0.40
C SER A 44 -10.46 -6.17 -1.75
N SER A 45 -9.56 -7.16 -1.75
CA SER A 45 -9.18 -7.89 -2.98
C SER A 45 -10.36 -8.67 -3.56
N LEU A 46 -11.16 -9.33 -2.73
CA LEU A 46 -12.36 -10.03 -3.21
C LEU A 46 -13.39 -9.06 -3.79
N MET A 47 -13.60 -7.94 -3.12
CA MET A 47 -14.52 -6.91 -3.59
C MET A 47 -14.01 -6.25 -4.89
N ASN A 48 -12.70 -6.10 -5.05
CA ASN A 48 -12.07 -5.64 -6.28
C ASN A 48 -12.37 -6.57 -7.46
N ILE A 49 -12.21 -7.88 -7.28
CA ILE A 49 -12.55 -8.88 -8.30
C ILE A 49 -14.03 -8.76 -8.70
N VAL A 50 -14.94 -8.63 -7.72
CA VAL A 50 -16.37 -8.47 -7.99
C VAL A 50 -16.65 -7.18 -8.77
N LEU A 51 -16.03 -6.06 -8.37
CA LEU A 51 -16.19 -4.77 -9.04
C LEU A 51 -15.60 -4.78 -10.46
N ASP A 52 -14.49 -5.48 -10.69
CA ASP A 52 -13.93 -5.66 -12.04
C ASP A 52 -14.91 -6.42 -12.94
N PHE A 53 -15.53 -7.51 -12.45
CA PHE A 53 -16.56 -8.20 -13.22
C PHE A 53 -17.75 -7.28 -13.53
N VAL A 54 -18.22 -6.48 -12.57
CA VAL A 54 -19.36 -5.58 -12.77
C VAL A 54 -19.01 -4.45 -13.75
N PHE A 55 -17.91 -3.73 -13.55
CA PHE A 55 -17.59 -2.56 -14.36
C PHE A 55 -17.00 -2.92 -15.72
N VAL A 56 -16.18 -3.96 -15.80
CA VAL A 56 -15.52 -4.34 -17.06
C VAL A 56 -16.41 -5.24 -17.90
N VAL A 57 -16.99 -6.31 -17.34
CA VAL A 57 -17.73 -7.30 -18.12
C VAL A 57 -19.20 -6.89 -18.31
N TRP A 58 -19.87 -6.42 -17.26
CA TRP A 58 -21.30 -6.10 -17.34
C TRP A 58 -21.57 -4.69 -17.90
N MET A 59 -20.84 -3.68 -17.42
CA MET A 59 -21.00 -2.28 -17.87
C MET A 59 -20.14 -1.90 -19.08
N ASN A 60 -19.22 -2.78 -19.52
CA ASN A 60 -18.32 -2.54 -20.66
C ASN A 60 -17.48 -1.25 -20.56
N TYR A 61 -17.13 -0.80 -19.35
CA TYR A 61 -16.29 0.39 -19.13
C TYR A 61 -14.80 0.17 -19.42
N GLY A 62 -14.40 -1.03 -19.85
CA GLY A 62 -13.03 -1.36 -20.24
C GLY A 62 -12.01 -0.98 -19.15
N VAL A 63 -10.92 -0.30 -19.56
CA VAL A 63 -9.81 0.11 -18.68
C VAL A 63 -10.27 1.09 -17.59
N GLN A 64 -11.22 1.97 -17.90
CA GLN A 64 -11.75 2.93 -16.93
C GLN A 64 -12.51 2.22 -15.80
N GLY A 65 -13.26 1.15 -16.13
CA GLY A 65 -13.94 0.31 -15.15
C GLY A 65 -12.97 -0.34 -14.16
N ALA A 66 -11.85 -0.87 -14.66
CA ALA A 66 -10.82 -1.48 -13.82
C ALA A 66 -10.14 -0.48 -12.87
N ALA A 67 -9.91 0.75 -13.34
CA ALA A 67 -9.36 1.81 -12.48
C ALA A 67 -10.33 2.17 -11.34
N TRP A 68 -11.62 2.34 -11.64
CA TRP A 68 -12.64 2.63 -10.63
C TRP A 68 -12.85 1.49 -9.65
N ALA A 69 -12.87 0.24 -10.13
CA ALA A 69 -12.91 -0.93 -9.26
C ALA A 69 -11.75 -0.91 -8.25
N THR A 70 -10.54 -0.60 -8.71
CA THR A 70 -9.35 -0.50 -7.86
C THR A 70 -9.50 0.58 -6.80
N VAL A 71 -9.87 1.80 -7.19
CA VAL A 71 -10.01 2.94 -6.27
C VAL A 71 -11.10 2.70 -5.24
N LEU A 72 -12.28 2.23 -5.67
CA LEU A 72 -13.40 1.96 -4.76
C LEU A 72 -13.06 0.87 -3.74
N SER A 73 -12.32 -0.16 -4.16
CA SER A 73 -11.87 -1.22 -3.27
C SER A 73 -10.94 -0.69 -2.19
N GLN A 74 -9.97 0.14 -2.56
CA GLN A 74 -9.06 0.76 -1.62
C GLN A 74 -9.76 1.74 -0.68
N VAL A 75 -10.75 2.51 -1.18
CA VAL A 75 -11.58 3.40 -0.36
C VAL A 75 -12.30 2.61 0.72
N ILE A 76 -12.96 1.52 0.35
CA ILE A 76 -13.71 0.70 1.31
C ILE A 76 -12.76 0.04 2.31
N ALA A 77 -11.61 -0.47 1.87
CA ALA A 77 -10.58 -1.00 2.76
C ALA A 77 -10.08 0.04 3.78
N ALA A 78 -9.80 1.26 3.31
CA ALA A 78 -9.34 2.35 4.14
C ALA A 78 -10.40 2.74 5.19
N ILE A 79 -11.66 2.88 4.78
CA ILE A 79 -12.77 3.23 5.66
C ILE A 79 -13.00 2.15 6.71
N LEU A 80 -13.05 0.87 6.31
CA LEU A 80 -13.25 -0.25 7.23
C LEU A 80 -12.11 -0.38 8.25
N CYS A 81 -10.86 -0.27 7.76
CA CYS A 81 -9.68 -0.34 8.61
C CYS A 81 -9.63 0.84 9.60
N LEU A 82 -9.94 2.05 9.14
CA LEU A 82 -10.00 3.25 9.99
C LEU A 82 -11.12 3.14 11.04
N TYR A 83 -12.31 2.70 10.64
CA TYR A 83 -13.44 2.50 11.54
C TYR A 83 -13.11 1.47 12.63
N TYR A 84 -12.52 0.34 12.24
CA TYR A 84 -12.08 -0.67 13.19
C TYR A 84 -11.05 -0.12 14.17
N ALA A 85 -10.04 0.57 13.66
CA ALA A 85 -8.97 1.10 14.49
C ALA A 85 -9.49 2.16 15.47
N TYR A 86 -10.41 3.03 15.03
CA TYR A 86 -11.07 4.00 15.91
C TYR A 86 -11.87 3.32 17.04
N LYS A 87 -12.58 2.23 16.73
CA LYS A 87 -13.44 1.53 17.71
C LYS A 87 -12.63 0.69 18.70
N HIS A 88 -11.64 -0.06 18.20
CA HIS A 88 -10.95 -1.12 18.94
C HIS A 88 -9.53 -0.76 19.43
N VAL A 89 -8.91 0.30 18.91
CA VAL A 89 -7.59 0.76 19.38
C VAL A 89 -7.77 2.00 20.25
N PRO A 90 -7.70 1.90 21.59
CA PRO A 90 -7.92 3.03 22.50
C PRO A 90 -6.98 4.21 22.21
N TYR A 91 -5.73 3.92 21.84
CA TYR A 91 -4.71 4.92 21.49
C TYR A 91 -5.02 5.71 20.21
N MET A 92 -5.89 5.19 19.34
CA MET A 92 -6.29 5.83 18.08
C MET A 92 -7.61 6.59 18.21
N ARG A 93 -8.27 6.53 19.37
CA ARG A 93 -9.44 7.38 19.64
C ARG A 93 -8.96 8.82 19.70
N ILE A 94 -9.29 9.57 18.65
CA ILE A 94 -8.99 11.00 18.56
C ILE A 94 -9.83 11.71 19.61
N GLU A 95 -9.27 11.91 20.80
CA GLU A 95 -9.77 12.93 21.71
C GLU A 95 -9.49 14.28 21.07
N ARG A 96 -10.54 14.98 20.61
CA ARG A 96 -10.44 16.30 19.94
C ARG A 96 -9.61 17.30 20.76
N GLN A 97 -9.56 17.14 22.08
CA GLN A 97 -8.80 17.99 23.01
C GLN A 97 -7.28 17.70 23.04
N ARG A 98 -6.85 16.54 22.53
CA ARG A 98 -5.44 16.09 22.47
C ARG A 98 -4.81 16.14 21.08
N PHE A 99 -5.54 16.64 20.07
CA PHE A 99 -5.02 16.81 18.72
C PHE A 99 -4.03 17.99 18.64
N LYS A 100 -2.82 17.80 19.20
CA LYS A 100 -1.72 18.78 19.17
C LYS A 100 -0.56 18.20 18.38
N ILE A 101 -0.08 18.97 17.41
CA ILE A 101 1.11 18.60 16.64
C ILE A 101 2.32 18.67 17.57
N HIS A 102 2.92 17.51 17.85
CA HIS A 102 4.17 17.43 18.59
C HIS A 102 5.34 17.56 17.62
N LYS A 103 5.89 18.78 17.49
CA LYS A 103 6.96 19.10 16.53
C LYS A 103 8.18 18.16 16.58
N PRO A 104 8.68 17.72 17.76
CA PRO A 104 9.79 16.77 17.82
C PRO A 104 9.49 15.44 17.12
N LEU A 105 8.33 14.83 17.43
CA LEU A 105 7.87 13.58 16.82
C LEU A 105 7.65 13.75 15.31
N LEU A 106 7.06 14.87 14.89
CA LEU A 106 6.87 15.16 13.47
C LEU A 106 8.21 15.24 12.72
N LYS A 107 9.22 15.90 13.30
CA LYS A 107 10.56 16.00 12.72
C LYS A 107 11.22 14.63 12.59
N GLU A 108 11.04 13.76 13.58
CA GLU A 108 11.56 12.40 13.56
C GLU A 108 10.87 11.53 12.51
N MET A 109 9.53 11.61 12.41
CA MET A 109 8.76 10.96 11.35
C MET A 109 9.21 11.39 9.96
N ILE A 110 9.43 12.70 9.74
CA ILE A 110 9.93 13.21 8.45
C ILE A 110 11.36 12.75 8.19
N ARG A 111 12.23 12.76 9.21
CA ARG A 111 13.63 12.33 9.08
C ARG A 111 13.76 10.86 8.67
N ILE A 112 12.84 10.00 9.10
CA ILE A 112 12.82 8.57 8.73
C ILE A 112 12.05 8.37 7.42
N GLY A 113 10.87 8.99 7.29
CA GLY A 113 9.98 8.79 6.16
C GLY A 113 10.47 9.41 4.86
N LEU A 114 11.11 10.58 4.90
CA LEU A 114 11.57 11.27 3.68
C LEU A 114 12.69 10.48 2.96
N PRO A 115 13.75 10.00 3.64
CA PRO A 115 14.74 9.13 2.99
C PRO A 115 14.15 7.83 2.43
N SER A 116 13.26 7.17 3.17
CA SER A 116 12.61 5.94 2.69
C SER A 116 11.72 6.19 1.47
N GLY A 117 10.98 7.31 1.45
CA GLY A 117 10.18 7.72 0.30
C GLY A 117 11.04 8.03 -0.93
N LEU A 118 12.16 8.74 -0.72
CA LEU A 118 13.13 9.04 -1.80
C LEU A 118 13.78 7.76 -2.35
N GLN A 119 14.15 6.81 -1.48
CA GLN A 119 14.66 5.51 -1.90
C GLN A 119 13.66 4.79 -2.83
N GLY A 120 12.37 4.75 -2.44
CA GLY A 120 11.31 4.18 -3.27
C GLY A 120 11.13 4.91 -4.61
N ALA A 121 11.27 6.23 -4.62
CA ALA A 121 11.23 7.04 -5.83
C ALA A 121 12.39 6.71 -6.78
N PHE A 122 13.61 6.58 -6.28
CA PHE A 122 14.77 6.17 -7.09
C PHE A 122 14.60 4.78 -7.71
N ILE A 123 14.10 3.81 -6.92
CA ILE A 123 13.79 2.46 -7.43
C ILE A 123 12.74 2.55 -8.54
N SER A 124 11.70 3.35 -8.36
CA SER A 124 10.63 3.53 -9.35
C SER A 124 11.15 4.15 -10.65
N ILE A 125 12.02 5.17 -10.56
CA ILE A 125 12.65 5.80 -11.71
C ILE A 125 13.55 4.80 -12.46
N GLY A 126 14.33 4.00 -11.72
CA GLY A 126 15.16 2.94 -12.31
C GLY A 126 14.32 1.90 -13.06
N ASN A 127 13.22 1.44 -12.46
CA ASN A 127 12.29 0.53 -13.11
C ASN A 127 11.63 1.13 -14.35
N MET A 128 11.28 2.43 -14.33
CA MET A 128 10.76 3.12 -15.52
C MET A 128 11.78 3.18 -16.65
N ALA A 129 13.06 3.41 -16.35
CA ALA A 129 14.12 3.41 -17.35
C ALA A 129 14.34 2.02 -17.97
N ILE A 130 14.27 0.96 -17.16
CA ILE A 130 14.34 -0.42 -17.67
C ILE A 130 13.11 -0.72 -18.53
N GLN A 131 11.90 -0.36 -18.07
CA GLN A 131 10.67 -0.58 -18.81
C GLN A 131 10.65 0.17 -20.15
N SER A 132 11.19 1.39 -20.22
CA SER A 132 11.25 2.15 -21.48
C SER A 132 12.17 1.49 -22.51
N LEU A 133 13.30 0.91 -22.07
CA LEU A 133 14.16 0.10 -22.93
C LEU A 133 13.44 -1.15 -23.43
N ILE A 134 12.74 -1.87 -22.54
CA ILE A 134 12.00 -3.10 -22.86
C ILE A 134 10.90 -2.83 -23.90
N ASN A 135 10.19 -1.70 -23.77
CA ASN A 135 9.18 -1.29 -24.74
C ASN A 135 9.75 -1.08 -26.15
N GLY A 136 11.05 -0.82 -26.30
CA GLY A 136 11.74 -0.72 -27.58
C GLY A 136 11.98 -2.05 -28.30
N PHE A 137 11.92 -3.18 -27.61
CA PHE A 137 12.17 -4.52 -28.16
C PHE A 137 10.92 -5.22 -28.73
N GLY A 138 9.77 -4.53 -28.73
CA GLY A 138 8.52 -5.04 -29.29
C GLY A 138 7.65 -5.84 -28.30
N ALA A 139 6.40 -6.09 -28.70
CA ALA A 139 5.35 -6.58 -27.82
C ALA A 139 5.63 -7.97 -27.18
N THR A 140 6.30 -8.87 -27.92
CA THR A 140 6.62 -10.21 -27.41
C THR A 140 7.58 -10.16 -26.23
N VAL A 141 8.60 -9.29 -26.31
CA VAL A 141 9.58 -9.11 -25.23
C VAL A 141 8.92 -8.44 -24.02
N VAL A 142 8.06 -7.45 -24.24
CA VAL A 142 7.26 -6.82 -23.18
C VAL A 142 6.37 -7.84 -22.47
N ALA A 143 5.69 -8.72 -23.22
CA ALA A 143 4.85 -9.76 -22.66
C ALA A 143 5.66 -10.79 -21.84
N ALA A 144 6.79 -11.25 -22.37
CA ALA A 144 7.69 -12.17 -21.67
C ALA A 144 8.24 -11.56 -20.37
N TYR A 145 8.70 -10.31 -20.43
CA TYR A 145 9.17 -9.59 -19.24
C TYR A 145 8.06 -9.37 -18.20
N THR A 146 6.85 -9.06 -18.66
CA THR A 146 5.69 -8.91 -17.77
C THR A 146 5.39 -10.22 -17.05
N ALA A 147 5.42 -11.36 -17.76
CA ALA A 147 5.23 -12.67 -17.13
C ALA A 147 6.34 -13.00 -16.12
N ALA A 148 7.61 -12.77 -16.47
CA ALA A 148 8.76 -13.00 -15.59
C ALA A 148 8.70 -12.13 -14.32
N SER A 149 8.43 -10.83 -14.47
CA SER A 149 8.36 -9.90 -13.33
C SER A 149 7.24 -10.23 -12.33
N ARG A 150 6.16 -10.88 -12.77
CA ARG A 150 5.11 -11.40 -11.86
C ARG A 150 5.63 -12.54 -11.00
N ILE A 151 6.43 -13.44 -11.56
CA ILE A 151 7.07 -14.55 -10.82
C ILE A 151 8.09 -14.00 -9.84
N ASP A 152 8.93 -13.06 -10.28
CA ASP A 152 9.90 -12.39 -9.41
C ASP A 152 9.22 -11.68 -8.23
N SER A 153 8.10 -10.98 -8.49
CA SER A 153 7.32 -10.31 -7.45
C SER A 153 6.85 -11.27 -6.37
N LEU A 154 6.35 -12.46 -6.75
CA LEU A 154 5.92 -13.49 -5.80
C LEU A 154 7.10 -14.04 -4.99
N THR A 155 8.27 -14.17 -5.60
CA THR A 155 9.47 -14.71 -4.96
C THR A 155 10.08 -13.71 -3.97
N TYR A 156 10.01 -12.41 -4.27
CA TYR A 156 10.55 -11.35 -3.42
C TYR A 156 9.63 -11.00 -2.23
N GLN A 157 8.32 -11.22 -2.37
CA GLN A 157 7.31 -10.83 -1.37
C GLN A 157 7.55 -11.41 0.04
N PRO A 158 7.93 -12.69 0.22
CA PRO A 158 8.27 -13.24 1.54
C PRO A 158 9.44 -12.51 2.20
N GLY A 159 10.47 -12.15 1.44
CA GLY A 159 11.63 -11.42 1.95
C GLY A 159 11.24 -10.05 2.52
N ILE A 160 10.38 -9.30 1.80
CA ILE A 160 9.82 -8.04 2.30
C ILE A 160 9.02 -8.27 3.59
N ALA A 161 8.20 -9.33 3.64
CA ALA A 161 7.37 -9.63 4.80
C ALA A 161 8.21 -9.93 6.05
N PHE A 162 9.27 -10.74 5.91
CA PHE A 162 10.22 -10.99 7.00
C PHE A 162 10.93 -9.71 7.44
N GLY A 163 11.41 -8.89 6.50
CA GLY A 163 12.03 -7.60 6.82
C GLY A 163 11.12 -6.69 7.63
N ALA A 164 9.85 -6.57 7.25
CA ALA A 164 8.86 -5.77 7.96
C ALA A 164 8.53 -6.34 9.35
N ALA A 165 8.44 -7.67 9.48
CA ALA A 165 8.20 -8.35 10.75
C ALA A 165 9.38 -8.15 11.72
N SER A 166 10.61 -8.38 11.27
CA SER A 166 11.83 -8.17 12.06
C SER A 166 11.98 -6.71 12.49
N SER A 167 11.71 -5.76 11.59
CA SER A 167 11.75 -4.32 11.94
C SER A 167 10.72 -3.97 13.01
N THR A 168 9.49 -4.50 12.92
CA THR A 168 8.44 -4.27 13.92
C THR A 168 8.82 -4.88 15.27
N PHE A 169 9.35 -6.11 15.26
CA PHE A 169 9.80 -6.80 16.46
C PHE A 169 10.97 -6.07 17.14
N ALA A 170 11.98 -5.64 16.37
CA ALA A 170 13.09 -4.85 16.89
C ALA A 170 12.59 -3.53 17.48
N ALA A 171 11.70 -2.80 16.78
CA ALA A 171 11.13 -1.55 17.27
C ALA A 171 10.38 -1.72 18.60
N GLN A 172 9.60 -2.80 18.74
CA GLN A 172 8.89 -3.11 19.99
C GLN A 172 9.86 -3.45 21.14
N ASN A 173 10.91 -4.22 20.88
CA ASN A 173 11.89 -4.60 21.91
C ASN A 173 12.76 -3.41 22.35
N VAL A 174 13.23 -2.60 21.40
CA VAL A 174 13.95 -1.34 21.70
C VAL A 174 13.05 -0.39 22.50
N GLY A 175 11.79 -0.21 22.09
CA GLY A 175 10.82 0.62 22.80
C GLY A 175 10.49 0.12 24.22
N ALA A 176 10.63 -1.19 24.47
CA ALA A 176 10.47 -1.81 25.78
C ALA A 176 11.76 -1.89 26.62
N GLY A 177 12.88 -1.35 26.11
CA GLY A 177 14.19 -1.41 26.76
C GLY A 177 14.85 -2.80 26.78
N LYS A 178 14.37 -3.75 25.98
CA LYS A 178 14.83 -5.15 25.93
C LYS A 178 15.83 -5.37 24.79
N LEU A 179 17.00 -4.75 24.88
CA LEU A 179 18.01 -4.79 23.82
C LEU A 179 18.60 -6.18 23.58
N ASP A 180 18.51 -7.09 24.56
CA ASP A 180 18.98 -8.48 24.45
C ASP A 180 18.20 -9.33 23.43
N ARG A 181 17.09 -8.80 22.90
CA ARG A 181 16.16 -9.46 21.98
C ARG A 181 16.16 -8.85 20.57
N VAL A 182 17.19 -8.07 20.23
CA VAL A 182 17.32 -7.30 18.98
C VAL A 182 18.48 -7.81 18.15
#